data_AF-A0A2K4MMG9-F1
#
_entry.id   AF-A0A2K4MMG9-F1
#
_cell.length_a   1.000
_cell.length_b   1.000
_cell.length_c   1.000
_cell.angle_alpha   90.00
_cell.angle_beta   90.00
_cell.angle_gamma   90.00
#
_symmetry.space_group_name_H-M   'P 1'
#
loop_
_entity.id
_entity.type
_entity.pdbx_description
1 polymer ?
#
loop_
_entity_poly.entity_id
_entity_poly.type
_entity_poly.pdbx_seq_one_letter_code
_entity_poly.pdbx_strand_id
1 'polypeptide(L)' 'MRIWTGRGSDGKDQLETLQQAHIGAILLPSVQAPLTMRQDSASIAPTAQMESAGVYLKDDGQAGMISQVDVYG' A
#
# COMPACT_ATOMS: atom_id res chain seq x y z
N MET A 1 3.97 -3.35 -14.68
CA MET A 1 4.07 -3.06 -13.22
C MET A 1 4.21 -4.36 -12.45
N ARG A 2 4.85 -4.33 -11.28
CA ARG A 2 4.93 -5.45 -10.34
C ARG A 2 4.69 -4.89 -8.93
N ILE A 3 4.13 -5.71 -8.05
CA ILE A 3 3.96 -5.44 -6.63
C ILE A 3 5.07 -6.16 -5.88
N TRP A 4 5.75 -5.45 -5.00
CA TRP A 4 6.67 -6.05 -4.05
C TRP A 4 5.93 -6.36 -2.75
N THR A 5 5.99 -7.62 -2.31
CA THR A 5 5.28 -8.11 -1.12
C THR A 5 6.20 -8.37 0.06
N GLY A 6 7.47 -8.02 -0.06
CA GLY A 6 8.48 -8.23 0.97
C GLY A 6 9.66 -9.03 0.47
N ARG A 7 10.52 -9.40 1.42
CA ARG A 7 11.63 -10.32 1.20
C ARG A 7 11.28 -11.69 1.77
N GLY A 8 11.46 -12.72 0.95
CA GLY A 8 11.24 -14.10 1.35
C GLY A 8 12.29 -14.60 2.35
N SER A 9 12.05 -15.77 2.93
CA SER A 9 13.00 -16.43 3.85
C SER A 9 14.34 -16.78 3.21
N ASP A 10 14.39 -16.84 1.88
CA ASP A 10 15.61 -17.03 1.09
C ASP A 10 16.38 -15.71 0.84
N GLY A 11 15.90 -14.59 1.40
CA GLY A 11 16.51 -13.27 1.24
C GLY A 11 16.22 -12.61 -0.11
N LYS A 12 15.36 -13.20 -0.96
CA LYS A 12 15.02 -12.62 -2.27
C LYS A 12 13.73 -11.81 -2.22
N ASP A 13 13.69 -10.75 -3.01
CA ASP A 13 12.50 -9.92 -3.17
C ASP A 13 11.38 -10.73 -3.83
N GLN A 14 10.19 -10.65 -3.25
CA GLN A 14 8.99 -11.30 -3.77
C GLN A 14 8.23 -10.28 -4.62
N LEU A 15 8.04 -10.64 -5.89
CA LEU A 15 7.39 -9.77 -6.87
C LEU A 15 6.22 -10.50 -7.50
N GLU A 16 5.06 -9.86 -7.46
CA GLU A 16 3.84 -10.34 -8.09
C GLU A 16 3.43 -9.41 -9.24
N THR A 17 2.86 -9.98 -10.29
CA THR A 17 2.14 -9.20 -11.29
C THR A 17 0.82 -8.70 -10.73
N LEU A 18 0.26 -7.63 -11.30
CA LEU A 18 -1.08 -7.15 -10.91
C LEU A 18 -2.15 -8.23 -11.08
N GLN A 19 -2.05 -9.06 -12.12
CA GLN A 19 -2.97 -10.17 -12.36
C GLN A 19 -2.91 -11.22 -11.25
N GLN A 20 -1.71 -11.60 -10.79
CA GLN A 20 -1.55 -12.55 -9.66
C GLN A 20 -2.13 -11.98 -8.37
N ALA A 21 -2.07 -10.66 -8.19
CA ALA A 21 -2.69 -9.95 -7.07
C ALA A 21 -4.18 -9.64 -7.29
N HIS A 22 -4.81 -10.16 -8.35
CA HIS A 22 -6.21 -9.93 -8.71
C HIS A 22 -6.59 -8.46 -8.92
N ILE A 23 -5.64 -7.61 -9.33
CA ILE A 23 -5.89 -6.19 -9.63
C ILE A 23 -6.19 -6.03 -11.13
N GLY A 24 -7.43 -5.64 -11.44
CA GLY A 24 -7.89 -5.41 -12.80
C GLY A 24 -7.65 -4.00 -13.32
N ALA A 25 -7.76 -2.98 -12.44
CA ALA A 25 -7.52 -1.59 -12.81
C ALA A 25 -7.09 -0.73 -11.62
N ILE A 26 -6.31 0.32 -11.87
CA ILE A 26 -5.91 1.32 -10.87
C ILE A 26 -6.44 2.68 -11.34
N LEU A 27 -7.19 3.37 -10.47
CA LEU A 27 -7.58 4.75 -10.72
C LEU A 27 -6.39 5.66 -10.36
N LEU A 28 -5.84 6.36 -11.36
CA LEU A 28 -4.64 7.17 -11.18
C LEU A 28 -4.84 8.44 -10.35
N PRO A 29 -5.98 9.15 -10.42
CA PRO A 29 -6.28 10.22 -9.48
C PRO A 29 -6.34 9.70 -8.04
N SER A 30 -5.72 10.43 -7.13
CA SER A 30 -5.80 10.23 -5.68
C SER A 30 -6.30 11.49 -4.98
N VAL A 31 -6.71 11.33 -3.73
CA VAL A 31 -7.08 12.45 -2.85
C VAL A 31 -6.08 12.57 -1.71
N GLN A 32 -5.85 13.79 -1.23
CA GLN A 32 -5.07 14.02 -0.02
C GLN A 32 -5.80 13.38 1.17
N ALA A 33 -5.09 12.53 1.91
CA ALA A 33 -5.65 11.76 3.01
C ALA A 33 -4.60 11.63 4.14
N PRO A 34 -4.24 12.74 4.80
CA PRO A 34 -3.17 12.74 5.79
C PRO A 34 -3.57 11.88 7.01
N LEU A 35 -2.78 10.85 7.31
CA LEU A 35 -2.91 10.03 8.52
C LEU A 35 -1.54 9.70 9.10
N THR A 36 -1.29 10.11 10.35
CA THR A 36 -0.07 9.75 11.07
C THR A 36 -0.25 8.39 11.76
N MET A 37 0.62 7.44 11.42
CA MET A 37 0.66 6.11 12.00
C MET A 37 1.68 6.06 13.13
N ARG A 38 1.31 5.40 14.23
CA ARG A 38 2.15 5.17 15.40
C ARG A 38 2.06 3.70 15.77
N GLN A 39 3.08 3.18 16.45
CA GLN A 39 3.09 1.77 16.88
C GLN A 39 1.93 1.46 17.84
N ASP A 40 1.64 2.39 18.76
CA ASP A 40 0.49 2.35 19.67
C ASP A 40 0.08 3.77 20.08
N SER A 41 -0.94 3.88 20.94
CA SER A 41 -1.46 5.16 21.42
C SER A 41 -0.55 5.91 22.40
N ALA A 42 0.41 5.23 23.03
CA ALA A 42 1.34 5.83 24.00
C ALA A 42 2.62 6.34 23.31
N SER A 43 2.90 5.86 22.10
CA SER A 43 4.04 6.25 21.29
C SER A 43 3.95 7.73 20.89
N ILE A 44 5.03 8.49 21.11
CA ILE A 44 5.09 9.91 20.70
C ILE A 44 5.57 10.02 19.24
N ALA A 45 6.59 9.23 18.90
CA ALA A 45 7.21 9.24 17.58
C ALA A 45 6.31 8.52 16.55
N PRO A 46 6.08 9.13 15.38
CA PRO A 46 5.40 8.47 14.28
C PRO A 46 6.30 7.40 13.65
N THR A 47 5.69 6.32 13.17
CA THR A 47 6.37 5.25 12.42
C THR A 47 6.13 5.38 10.92
N ALA A 48 5.03 6.03 10.52
CA ALA A 48 4.74 6.34 9.13
C ALA A 48 3.73 7.50 8.99
N GLN A 49 3.65 8.06 7.80
CA GLN A 49 2.67 9.07 7.41
C GLN A 49 2.04 8.67 6.08
N MET A 50 0.71 8.54 6.05
CA MET A 50 -0.04 8.44 4.81
C MET A 50 -0.30 9.84 4.27
N GLU A 51 -0.02 10.09 3.00
CA GLU A 51 -0.19 11.39 2.35
C GLU A 51 -1.42 11.44 1.44
N SER A 52 -1.64 10.36 0.67
CA SER A 52 -2.74 10.28 -0.28
C SER A 52 -3.35 8.87 -0.34
N ALA A 53 -4.61 8.84 -0.75
CA ALA A 53 -5.40 7.63 -0.94
C ALA A 53 -6.04 7.60 -2.32
N GLY A 54 -6.07 6.42 -2.94
CA GLY A 54 -6.72 6.13 -4.20
C GLY A 54 -7.43 4.77 -4.15
N VAL A 55 -7.97 4.36 -5.29
CA VAL A 55 -8.77 3.14 -5.41
C VAL A 55 -8.25 2.29 -6.57
N TYR A 56 -8.28 0.98 -6.40
CA TYR A 56 -8.13 0.01 -7.48
C TYR A 56 -9.36 -0.91 -7.53
N LEU A 57 -9.60 -1.53 -8.66
CA LEU A 57 -10.64 -2.54 -8.83
C LEU A 57 -10.00 -3.92 -8.95
N LYS A 58 -10.59 -4.89 -8.25
CA LYS A 58 -10.28 -6.30 -8.41
C LYS A 58 -10.94 -6.86 -9.67
N ASP A 59 -10.46 -8.01 -10.12
CA ASP A 59 -11.04 -8.74 -11.27
C ASP A 59 -12.49 -9.19 -11.03
N ASP A 60 -12.90 -9.37 -9.78
CA ASP A 60 -14.28 -9.65 -9.37
C ASP A 60 -15.17 -8.40 -9.22
N GLY A 61 -14.65 -7.22 -9.55
CA GLY A 61 -15.37 -5.94 -9.50
C GLY A 61 -15.42 -5.27 -8.12
N GLN A 62 -14.87 -5.89 -7.08
CA GLN A 62 -14.75 -5.22 -5.78
C GLN A 62 -13.67 -4.14 -5.81
N ALA A 63 -13.88 -3.05 -5.08
CA ALA A 63 -12.88 -2.01 -4.89
C ALA A 63 -11.90 -2.35 -3.76
N GLY A 64 -10.66 -1.87 -3.88
CA GLY A 64 -9.65 -1.85 -2.82
C GLY A 64 -8.96 -0.49 -2.75
N MET A 65 -8.24 -0.25 -1.65
CA MET A 65 -7.53 1.02 -1.40
C MET A 65 -6.05 0.90 -1.74
N ILE A 66 -5.49 1.94 -2.37
CA ILE A 66 -4.05 2.12 -2.52
C ILE A 66 -3.66 3.45 -1.86
N SER A 67 -2.55 3.47 -1.12
CA SER A 67 -2.11 4.65 -0.40
C SER A 67 -0.64 4.94 -0.67
N GLN A 68 -0.29 6.22 -0.72
CA GLN A 68 1.09 6.65 -0.56
C GLN A 68 1.41 6.74 0.92
N VAL A 69 2.45 6.02 1.36
CA VAL A 69 2.91 6.01 2.75
C VAL A 69 4.40 6.26 2.78
N ASP A 70 4.79 7.28 3.53
CA ASP A 70 6.17 7.55 3.90
C ASP A 70 6.46 6.84 5.22
N VAL A 71 7.43 5.93 5.23
CA VAL A 71 7.80 5.13 6.41
C VAL A 71 9.08 5.68 7.02
N TYR A 72 9.10 5.84 8.35
CA TYR A 72 10.27 6.29 9.10
C TYR A 72 11.03 5.08 9.67
N GLY A 73 12.36 5.11 9.58
CA GLY A 73 13.27 4.05 10.06
C GLY A 73 14.01 4.41 11.34
#